data_AF-A0A3M1ZXC3-F1
#
_entry.id   AF-A0A3M1ZXC3-F1
#
_cell.length_a   1.000
_cell.length_b   1.000
_cell.length_c   1.000
_cell.angle_alpha   90.00
_cell.angle_beta   90.00
_cell.angle_gamma   90.00
#
_symmetry.space_group_name_H-M   'P 1'
#
loop_
_entity.id
_entity.type
_entity.pdbx_description
1 polymer ?
#
loop_
_entity_poly.entity_id
_entity_poly.type
_entity_poly.pdbx_seq_one_letter_code
_entity_poly.pdbx_strand_id
1 'polypeptide(L)'
;MQASDGGAPRPPGAGVRLAIPPSVGILGAVPSSITFDDSAWPLLVVRMPAAPSDDDFLAYLKRCEWYLERRDTYVFVLVTEPRQKMPKIQHVRWQAEWLKQNLERLTERCGGIAFVVPSPIARGALKTVLRLA
;
A
#
# COMPACT_ATOMS: atom_id res chain seq x y z
N MET A 1 54.19 17.94 21.53
CA MET A 1 54.20 17.41 20.15
C MET A 1 53.68 15.99 20.25
N GLN A 2 52.52 15.57 19.77
CA GLN A 2 51.41 16.14 18.99
C GLN A 2 50.15 15.34 19.37
N ALA A 3 48.98 15.97 19.23
CA ALA A 3 47.67 15.37 19.39
C ALA A 3 47.18 14.69 18.10
N SER A 4 46.06 13.96 18.24
CA SER A 4 44.98 13.73 17.26
C SER A 4 44.82 12.33 16.69
N ASP A 5 43.76 11.68 17.20
CA ASP A 5 42.50 11.39 16.51
C ASP A 5 42.51 10.58 15.21
N GLY A 6 41.68 9.53 15.18
CA GLY A 6 41.54 8.60 14.08
C GLY A 6 40.42 7.59 14.30
N GLY A 7 39.26 8.05 14.79
CA GLY A 7 38.04 7.25 14.81
C GLY A 7 37.57 6.93 13.39
N ALA A 8 37.68 5.67 12.97
CA ALA A 8 37.16 5.21 11.69
C ALA A 8 35.61 5.06 11.75
N PRO A 9 34.88 5.53 10.73
CA PRO A 9 33.42 5.47 10.70
C PRO A 9 32.89 4.06 10.40
N ARG A 10 31.89 3.64 11.18
CA ARG A 10 31.06 2.45 10.89
C ARG A 10 30.26 2.66 9.60
N PRO A 11 30.21 1.70 8.67
CA PRO A 11 29.32 1.80 7.52
C PRO A 11 27.85 1.62 7.95
N PRO A 12 26.92 2.47 7.46
CA PRO A 12 25.49 2.32 7.72
C PRO A 12 24.85 1.35 6.72
N GLY A 13 23.87 0.59 7.22
CA GLY A 13 22.81 0.02 6.39
C GLY A 13 23.12 -1.36 5.82
N ALA A 14 22.86 -2.39 6.62
CA ALA A 14 22.48 -3.69 6.08
C ALA A 14 21.28 -3.48 5.15
N GLY A 15 21.52 -3.55 3.85
CA GLY A 15 20.46 -3.62 2.86
C GLY A 15 19.68 -4.90 3.12
N VAL A 16 18.49 -4.78 3.69
CA VAL A 16 17.48 -5.84 3.67
C VAL A 16 17.18 -6.07 2.19
N ARG A 17 17.85 -7.06 1.60
CA ARG A 17 17.42 -7.64 0.33
C ARG A 17 16.09 -8.31 0.65
N LEU A 18 15.00 -7.63 0.32
CA LEU A 18 13.67 -8.19 0.29
C LEU A 18 13.73 -9.39 -0.68
N ALA A 19 13.82 -10.60 -0.12
CA ALA A 19 13.62 -11.79 -0.90
C ALA A 19 12.17 -11.73 -1.38
N ILE A 20 11.98 -11.51 -2.68
CA ILE A 20 10.68 -11.62 -3.34
C ILE A 20 10.42 -13.13 -3.44
N PRO A 21 9.50 -13.73 -2.67
CA PRO A 21 9.11 -15.10 -2.95
C PRO A 21 8.39 -15.13 -4.31
N PRO A 22 8.59 -16.14 -5.15
CA PRO A 22 7.77 -16.33 -6.33
C PRO A 22 6.36 -16.64 -5.86
N SER A 23 5.46 -15.65 -5.95
CA SER A 23 4.04 -15.83 -5.65
C SER A 23 3.50 -17.00 -6.46
N VAL A 24 2.94 -17.96 -5.73
CA VAL A 24 2.29 -19.17 -6.21
C VAL A 24 1.40 -18.84 -7.42
N GLY A 25 1.70 -19.50 -8.54
CA GLY A 25 0.95 -19.38 -9.78
C GLY A 25 -0.47 -19.92 -9.62
N ILE A 26 -1.44 -19.05 -9.88
CA ILE A 26 -2.76 -19.44 -10.35
C ILE A 26 -2.94 -18.79 -11.72
N LEU A 27 -3.38 -19.59 -12.68
CA LEU A 27 -3.54 -19.26 -14.09
C LEU A 27 -4.14 -17.86 -14.32
N GLY A 28 -3.48 -17.07 -15.17
CA GLY A 28 -4.10 -15.93 -15.87
C GLY A 28 -4.07 -14.57 -15.18
N ALA A 29 -3.30 -14.37 -14.12
CA ALA A 29 -3.14 -13.02 -13.55
C ALA A 29 -2.28 -12.16 -14.49
N VAL A 30 -2.93 -11.25 -15.22
CA VAL A 30 -2.25 -10.07 -15.77
C VAL A 30 -1.45 -9.45 -14.62
N PRO A 31 -0.14 -9.21 -14.76
CA PRO A 31 0.66 -8.76 -13.64
C PRO A 31 0.18 -7.38 -13.20
N SER A 32 -0.64 -7.36 -12.16
CA SER A 32 -1.09 -6.12 -11.56
C SER A 32 0.12 -5.43 -10.96
N SER A 33 0.29 -4.15 -11.30
CA SER A 33 1.34 -3.36 -10.67
C SER A 33 1.18 -3.32 -9.15
N ILE A 34 -0.05 -3.46 -8.65
CA ILE A 34 -0.40 -3.46 -7.24
C ILE A 34 -0.14 -4.83 -6.60
N THR A 35 0.67 -4.85 -5.54
CA THR A 35 0.99 -6.08 -4.79
C THR A 35 0.42 -6.05 -3.38
N PHE A 36 -0.03 -7.20 -2.89
CA PHE A 36 -0.51 -7.41 -1.53
C PHE A 36 0.45 -8.37 -0.82
N ASP A 37 0.89 -8.00 0.38
CA ASP A 37 1.75 -8.79 1.25
C ASP A 37 1.05 -8.97 2.60
N ASP A 38 0.61 -10.19 2.86
CA ASP A 38 -0.04 -10.65 4.08
C ASP A 38 0.82 -11.65 4.87
N SER A 39 2.13 -11.73 4.55
CA SER A 39 3.06 -12.65 5.21
C SER A 39 3.24 -12.39 6.71
N ALA A 40 2.91 -11.17 7.15
CA ALA A 40 2.98 -10.72 8.54
C ALA A 40 1.59 -10.53 9.18
N TRP A 41 0.59 -11.31 8.76
CA TRP A 41 -0.77 -11.23 9.31
C TRP A 41 -0.78 -11.13 10.85
N PRO A 42 -1.52 -10.19 11.46
CA PRO A 42 -2.65 -9.41 10.92
C PRO A 42 -2.27 -8.09 10.22
N LEU A 43 -1.01 -7.92 9.80
CA LEU A 43 -0.57 -6.78 8.99
C LEU A 43 -0.73 -7.09 7.49
N LEU A 44 -1.55 -6.31 6.80
CA LEU A 44 -1.68 -6.30 5.35
C LEU A 44 -0.97 -5.09 4.75
N VAL A 45 0.04 -5.33 3.92
CA VAL A 45 0.78 -4.28 3.21
C VAL A 45 0.42 -4.31 1.73
N VAL A 46 -0.13 -3.20 1.23
CA VAL A 46 -0.39 -2.99 -0.20
C VAL A 46 0.63 -2.02 -0.75
N ARG A 47 1.27 -2.37 -1.88
CA ARG A 47 2.24 -1.51 -2.56
C ARG A 47 1.77 -1.18 -3.96
N MET A 48 1.88 0.09 -4.32
CA MET A 48 1.57 0.62 -5.64
C MET A 48 2.85 1.25 -6.22
N PRO A 49 3.68 0.47 -6.96
CA PRO A 49 4.95 0.93 -7.52
C PRO A 49 4.77 1.88 -8.72
N ALA A 50 3.62 1.82 -9.38
CA ALA A 50 3.28 2.66 -10.52
C ALA A 50 1.82 3.08 -10.47
N ALA A 51 1.45 4.04 -11.33
CA ALA A 51 0.04 4.38 -11.52
C ALA A 51 -0.68 3.17 -12.13
N PRO A 52 -1.73 2.63 -11.47
CA PRO A 52 -2.41 1.44 -11.94
C PRO A 52 -3.23 1.72 -13.20
N SER A 53 -3.46 0.67 -13.99
CA SER A 53 -4.52 0.69 -15.00
C SER A 53 -5.90 0.68 -14.32
N ASP A 54 -6.96 0.80 -15.11
CA ASP A 54 -8.32 0.75 -14.56
C ASP A 54 -8.67 -0.66 -14.07
N ASP A 55 -8.27 -1.68 -14.84
CA ASP A 55 -8.44 -3.09 -14.47
C ASP A 55 -7.65 -3.44 -13.21
N ASP A 56 -6.40 -2.99 -13.09
CA ASP A 56 -5.60 -3.19 -11.88
C ASP A 56 -6.24 -2.56 -10.65
N PHE A 57 -6.81 -1.35 -10.82
CA PHE A 57 -7.44 -0.64 -9.72
C PHE A 57 -8.71 -1.36 -9.25
N LEU A 58 -9.54 -1.83 -10.19
CA LEU A 58 -10.73 -2.62 -9.85
C LEU A 58 -10.37 -3.97 -9.22
N ALA A 59 -9.31 -4.63 -9.70
CA ALA A 59 -8.79 -5.85 -9.09
C ALA A 59 -8.29 -5.61 -7.66
N TYR A 60 -7.63 -4.47 -7.42
CA TYR A 60 -7.21 -4.04 -6.08
C TYR A 60 -8.42 -3.85 -5.15
N LEU A 61 -9.49 -3.17 -5.59
CA LEU A 61 -10.69 -2.99 -4.76
C LEU A 61 -11.35 -4.33 -4.41
N LYS A 62 -11.53 -5.22 -5.39
CA LYS A 62 -12.06 -6.58 -5.16
C LYS A 62 -11.20 -7.37 -4.18
N ARG A 63 -9.87 -7.23 -4.25
CA ARG A 63 -8.97 -7.91 -3.33
C ARG A 63 -9.07 -7.35 -1.91
N CYS A 64 -9.26 -6.03 -1.75
CA CYS A 64 -9.57 -5.44 -0.45
C CYS A 64 -10.89 -5.97 0.13
N GLU A 65 -11.93 -6.16 -0.69
CA GLU A 65 -13.19 -6.78 -0.24
C GLU A 65 -12.98 -8.19 0.28
N TRP A 66 -12.18 -9.00 -0.41
CA TRP A 66 -11.87 -10.35 0.03
C TRP A 66 -11.19 -10.38 1.41
N TYR A 67 -10.27 -9.44 1.69
CA TYR A 67 -9.67 -9.32 3.02
C TYR A 67 -10.67 -8.83 4.07
N LEU A 68 -11.60 -7.94 3.71
CA LEU A 68 -12.69 -7.54 4.60
C LEU A 68 -13.63 -8.70 4.92
N GLU A 69 -13.84 -9.64 4.00
CA GLU A 69 -14.71 -10.80 4.20
C GLU A 69 -14.09 -11.87 5.11
N ARG A 70 -12.75 -11.97 5.14
CA ARG A 70 -12.03 -12.75 6.15
C ARG A 70 -12.39 -12.16 7.51
N ARG A 71 -13.03 -12.96 8.38
CA ARG A 71 -13.64 -12.51 9.66
C ARG A 71 -12.62 -12.09 10.73
N ASP A 72 -11.36 -11.98 10.38
CA ASP A 72 -10.25 -11.65 11.26
C ASP A 72 -10.02 -10.13 11.27
N THR A 73 -9.73 -9.58 12.45
CA THR A 73 -9.31 -8.17 12.55
C THR A 73 -7.90 -8.00 12.00
N TYR A 74 -7.68 -6.94 11.21
CA TYR A 74 -6.38 -6.67 10.58
C TYR A 74 -6.03 -5.18 10.57
N VAL A 75 -4.77 -4.87 10.27
CA VAL A 75 -4.28 -3.50 10.04
C VAL A 75 -3.80 -3.37 8.61
N PHE A 76 -4.09 -2.24 7.97
CA PHE A 76 -3.82 -2.01 6.56
C PHE A 76 -2.76 -0.93 6.36
N VAL A 77 -1.76 -1.21 5.53
CA VAL A 77 -0.73 -0.23 5.16
C VAL A 77 -0.71 -0.07 3.65
N LEU A 78 -0.97 1.15 3.16
CA LEU A 78 -0.80 1.50 1.76
C LEU A 78 0.52 2.22 1.54
N VAL A 79 1.36 1.66 0.67
CA VAL A 79 2.65 2.23 0.28
C VAL A 79 2.62 2.64 -1.20
N THR A 80 3.04 3.86 -1.47
CA THR A 80 3.14 4.42 -2.83
C THR A 80 4.55 4.95 -3.09
N GLU A 81 4.91 5.09 -4.36
CA GLU A 81 6.24 5.56 -4.74
C GLU A 81 6.34 7.10 -4.74
N PRO A 82 7.52 7.69 -4.45
CA PRO A 82 7.73 9.13 -4.43
C PRO A 82 7.38 9.84 -5.74
N ARG A 83 7.58 9.17 -6.87
CA ARG A 83 7.36 9.71 -8.22
C ARG A 83 6.02 9.30 -8.83
N GLN A 84 5.08 8.85 -8.01
CA GLN A 84 3.77 8.44 -8.48
C GLN A 84 3.03 9.64 -9.13
N LYS A 85 2.55 9.40 -10.34
CA LYS A 85 1.77 10.37 -11.12
C LYS A 85 0.43 10.67 -10.43
N MET A 86 -0.20 11.76 -10.87
CA MET A 86 -1.56 12.10 -10.45
C MET A 86 -2.50 10.90 -10.62
N PRO A 87 -3.19 10.44 -9.56
CA PRO A 87 -4.21 9.41 -9.68
C PRO A 87 -5.33 9.86 -10.63
N LYS A 88 -5.88 8.93 -11.41
CA LYS A 88 -7.01 9.26 -12.27
C LYS A 88 -8.22 9.65 -11.40
N ILE A 89 -8.99 10.65 -11.83
CA ILE A 89 -10.18 11.11 -11.10
C ILE A 89 -11.18 9.95 -10.89
N GLN A 90 -11.29 9.03 -11.85
CA GLN A 90 -12.14 7.85 -11.71
C GLN A 90 -11.69 6.92 -10.59
N HIS A 91 -10.37 6.72 -10.39
CA HIS A 91 -9.84 5.91 -9.29
C HIS A 91 -10.16 6.53 -7.94
N VAL A 92 -10.06 7.86 -7.83
CA VAL A 92 -10.47 8.61 -6.64
C VAL A 92 -11.95 8.38 -6.32
N ARG A 93 -12.82 8.44 -7.34
CA ARG A 93 -14.27 8.20 -7.17
C ARG A 93 -14.56 6.75 -6.77
N TRP A 94 -13.97 5.78 -7.46
CA TRP A 94 -14.17 4.37 -7.13
C TRP A 94 -13.69 4.03 -5.72
N GLN A 95 -12.54 4.56 -5.29
CA GLN A 95 -12.06 4.36 -3.93
C GLN A 95 -12.99 4.97 -2.89
N ALA A 96 -13.49 6.19 -3.13
CA ALA A 96 -14.41 6.87 -2.21
C ALA A 96 -15.74 6.11 -2.09
N GLU A 97 -16.29 5.67 -3.23
CA GLU A 97 -17.51 4.85 -3.26
C GLU A 97 -17.30 3.51 -2.56
N TRP A 98 -16.17 2.85 -2.81
CA TRP A 98 -15.82 1.62 -2.12
C TRP A 98 -15.72 1.82 -0.60
N LEU A 99 -15.09 2.90 -0.13
CA LEU A 99 -15.01 3.22 1.30
C LEU A 99 -16.39 3.41 1.91
N LYS A 100 -17.30 4.13 1.24
CA LYS A 100 -18.70 4.30 1.69
C LYS A 100 -19.42 2.97 1.87
N GLN A 101 -19.34 2.11 0.86
CA GLN A 101 -20.02 0.82 0.85
C GLN A 101 -19.44 -0.18 1.88
N ASN A 102 -18.23 0.07 2.36
CA ASN A 102 -17.49 -0.83 3.24
C ASN A 102 -17.19 -0.23 4.63
N LEU A 103 -17.66 1.00 4.92
CA LEU A 103 -17.24 1.75 6.11
C LEU A 103 -17.55 1.01 7.42
N GLU A 104 -18.72 0.40 7.51
CA GLU A 104 -19.13 -0.40 8.67
C GLU A 104 -18.18 -1.59 8.87
N ARG A 105 -17.98 -2.41 7.82
CA ARG A 105 -17.05 -3.55 7.83
C ARG A 105 -15.61 -3.13 8.14
N LEU A 106 -15.17 -1.99 7.62
CA LEU A 106 -13.86 -1.42 7.91
C LEU A 106 -13.74 -1.02 9.37
N THR A 107 -14.77 -0.41 9.95
CA THR A 107 -14.76 0.01 11.36
C THR A 107 -14.75 -1.19 12.30
N GLU A 108 -15.44 -2.27 11.94
CA GLU A 108 -15.48 -3.51 12.72
C GLU A 108 -14.19 -4.32 12.63
N ARG A 109 -13.58 -4.41 11.44
CA ARG A 109 -12.51 -5.38 11.14
C ARG A 109 -11.15 -4.77 10.90
N CYS A 110 -11.05 -3.51 10.48
CA CYS A 110 -9.79 -2.85 10.24
C CYS A 110 -9.39 -2.05 11.48
N GLY A 111 -8.50 -2.62 12.31
CA GLY A 111 -8.01 -1.98 13.54
C GLY A 111 -7.16 -0.72 13.31
N GLY A 112 -6.79 -0.44 12.07
CA GLY A 112 -6.15 0.82 11.69
C GLY A 112 -5.67 0.83 10.25
N ILE A 113 -5.54 2.03 9.68
CA ILE A 113 -5.01 2.25 8.33
C ILE A 113 -3.83 3.22 8.41
N ALA A 114 -2.69 2.84 7.85
CA ALA A 114 -1.53 3.71 7.66
C ALA A 114 -1.25 3.98 6.18
N PHE A 115 -0.90 5.22 5.87
CA PHE A 115 -0.61 5.67 4.50
C PHE A 115 0.84 6.15 4.39
N VAL A 116 1.66 5.43 3.62
CA VAL A 116 3.01 5.84 3.24
C VAL A 116 2.93 6.46 1.84
N VAL A 117 2.60 7.75 1.80
CA VAL A 117 2.35 8.49 0.56
C VAL A 117 3.31 9.67 0.42
N PRO A 118 4.53 9.42 -0.12
CA PRO A 118 5.56 10.45 -0.27
C PRO A 118 5.21 11.55 -1.29
N SER A 119 4.41 11.24 -2.32
CA SER A 119 3.99 12.22 -3.33
C SER A 119 2.96 13.22 -2.76
N PRO A 120 3.21 14.54 -2.77
CA PRO A 120 2.24 15.55 -2.31
C PRO A 120 0.93 15.50 -3.09
N ILE A 121 1.01 15.22 -4.39
CA ILE A 121 -0.14 15.10 -5.28
C ILE A 121 -0.99 13.89 -4.88
N ALA A 122 -0.36 12.73 -4.66
CA ALA A 122 -1.08 11.54 -4.21
C ALA A 122 -1.70 11.74 -2.81
N ARG A 123 -1.04 12.48 -1.91
CA ARG A 123 -1.66 12.88 -0.62
C ARG A 123 -2.89 13.76 -0.83
N GLY A 124 -2.86 14.68 -1.79
CA GLY A 124 -4.01 15.49 -2.15
C GLY A 124 -5.19 14.63 -2.62
N ALA A 125 -4.94 13.69 -3.52
CA ALA A 125 -5.95 12.75 -3.99
C ALA A 125 -6.52 11.88 -2.84
N LEU A 126 -5.68 11.37 -1.95
CA LEU A 126 -6.12 10.62 -0.76
C LEU A 126 -7.03 11.46 0.15
N LYS A 127 -6.67 12.72 0.41
CA LYS A 127 -7.54 13.63 1.18
C LYS A 127 -8.90 13.83 0.51
N THR A 128 -8.92 13.92 -0.82
CA THR A 128 -10.17 14.00 -1.58
C THR A 128 -10.99 12.73 -1.44
N VAL A 129 -10.39 11.54 -1.56
CA VAL A 129 -11.05 10.26 -1.31
C VAL A 129 -11.73 10.26 0.07
N LEU A 130 -10.98 10.60 1.12
CA LEU A 130 -11.47 10.57 2.51
C LEU A 130 -12.54 11.62 2.81
N ARG A 131 -12.64 12.69 2.02
CA ARG A 131 -13.73 13.69 2.13
C ARG A 131 -14.97 13.28 1.35
N LEU A 132 -14.78 12.50 0.28
CA LEU A 132 -15.86 12.04 -0.58
C LEU A 132 -16.49 10.76 -0.08
N ALA A 133 -15.77 9.98 0.74
CA ALA A 133 -16.29 8.82 1.45
C ALA A 133 -17.13 9.28 2.64
#